data_AF-A0A954QRX2-F1
#
_entry.id   AF-A0A954QRX2-F1
#
_cell.length_a   1.000
_cell.length_b   1.000
_cell.length_c   1.000
_cell.angle_alpha   90.00
_cell.angle_beta   90.00
_cell.angle_gamma   90.00
#
_symmetry.space_group_name_H-M   'P 1'
#
loop_
_entity.id
_entity.type
_entity.pdbx_description
1 polymer ?
#
loop_
_entity_poly.entity_id
_entity_poly.type
_entity_poly.pdbx_seq_one_letter_code
_entity_poly.pdbx_strand_id
1 'polypeptide(L)'
;GKTLVATLPMYLNALSGNGVHLVTVNDYLAKRDSAWMAPIFQFHGLTVDCIDHHQPNSEARKKAYNADITYGTNNEFGFDYLRDNMAHSPNDLVQRPHHYAIVDEVDSVLVDDARTPLIISGPIPQGERHEFNELKPKVDDIVAVQRKYLTGVLAEAKKLIAAGDTKEGGFQLLRVYRGMPKNKALIKFLSEEGVKQLLQKTENYYMQDNNREMPKVDAELYYVIEEKNNQIELSDKGVE
;
A
#
# COMPACT_ATOMS: atom_id res chain seq x y z
N GLY A 1 -5.59 31.39 -26.50
CA GLY A 1 -4.40 32.19 -26.16
C GLY A 1 -3.31 31.34 -25.52
N LYS A 2 -3.65 30.47 -24.55
CA LYS A 2 -2.69 29.65 -23.79
C LYS A 2 -1.66 28.93 -24.66
N THR A 3 -2.11 28.19 -25.68
CA THR A 3 -1.23 27.43 -26.59
C THR A 3 -0.15 28.29 -27.25
N LEU A 4 -0.51 29.47 -27.76
CA LEU A 4 0.46 30.37 -28.38
C LEU A 4 1.41 31.00 -27.33
N VAL A 5 0.88 31.40 -26.18
CA VAL A 5 1.69 31.98 -25.09
C VAL A 5 2.70 30.97 -24.55
N ALA A 6 2.34 29.70 -24.47
CA ALA A 6 3.23 28.63 -24.02
C ALA A 6 4.47 28.46 -24.91
N THR A 7 4.39 28.83 -26.19
CA THR A 7 5.54 28.70 -27.11
C THR A 7 6.75 29.52 -26.67
N LEU A 8 6.55 30.67 -26.02
CA LEU A 8 7.62 31.57 -25.58
C LEU A 8 8.52 30.94 -24.49
N PRO A 9 7.99 30.51 -23.33
CA PRO A 9 8.81 29.82 -22.32
C PRO A 9 9.29 28.45 -22.80
N MET A 10 8.54 27.75 -23.65
CA MET A 10 9.01 26.47 -24.21
C MET A 10 10.25 26.66 -25.06
N TYR A 11 10.24 27.64 -25.97
CA TYR A 11 11.40 27.96 -26.80
C TYR A 11 12.62 28.29 -25.94
N LEU A 12 12.46 29.20 -24.97
CA LEU A 12 13.56 29.62 -24.10
C LEU A 12 14.19 28.45 -23.34
N ASN A 13 13.39 27.59 -22.71
CA ASN A 13 13.91 26.47 -21.90
C ASN A 13 14.45 25.32 -22.77
N ALA A 14 13.92 25.15 -23.98
CA ALA A 14 14.40 24.15 -24.93
C ALA A 14 15.83 24.44 -25.42
N LEU A 15 16.26 25.72 -25.44
CA LEU A 15 17.63 26.10 -25.83
C LEU A 15 18.73 25.48 -24.94
N SER A 16 18.39 24.98 -23.75
CA SER A 16 19.34 24.27 -22.88
C SER A 16 19.70 22.86 -23.39
N GLY A 17 18.93 22.29 -24.32
CA GLY A 17 19.05 20.91 -24.77
C GLY A 17 18.60 19.85 -23.76
N ASN A 18 18.16 20.26 -22.56
CA ASN A 18 17.72 19.34 -21.51
C ASN A 18 16.23 18.95 -21.62
N GLY A 19 15.48 19.62 -22.50
CA GLY A 19 14.11 19.24 -22.81
C GLY A 19 12.99 20.00 -22.14
N VAL A 20 11.87 20.13 -22.85
CA VAL A 20 10.65 20.72 -22.30
C VAL A 20 9.47 19.78 -22.52
N HIS A 21 8.71 19.52 -21.46
CA HIS A 21 7.47 18.74 -21.52
C HIS A 21 6.27 19.68 -21.53
N LEU A 22 5.38 19.58 -22.52
CA LEU A 22 4.04 20.17 -22.45
C LEU A 22 3.03 19.09 -22.12
N VAL A 23 2.42 19.22 -20.94
CA VAL A 23 1.46 18.29 -20.38
C VAL A 23 0.05 18.81 -20.61
N THR A 24 -0.83 17.97 -21.14
CA THR A 24 -2.26 18.27 -21.28
C THR A 24 -3.11 17.07 -20.83
N VAL A 25 -4.43 17.21 -20.84
CA VAL A 25 -5.38 16.24 -20.26
C VAL A 25 -5.77 15.12 -21.22
N ASN A 26 -5.62 15.29 -22.53
CA ASN A 26 -5.99 14.25 -23.50
C ASN A 26 -5.08 14.23 -24.73
N ASP A 27 -5.04 13.05 -25.37
CA ASP A 27 -4.14 12.74 -26.47
C ASP A 27 -4.46 13.57 -27.72
N TYR A 28 -5.74 13.86 -27.97
CA TYR A 28 -6.15 14.72 -29.07
C TYR A 28 -5.55 16.12 -28.96
N LEU A 29 -5.63 16.75 -27.78
CA LEU A 29 -5.02 18.07 -27.54
C LEU A 29 -3.50 18.02 -27.69
N ALA A 30 -2.85 16.97 -27.16
CA ALA A 30 -1.40 16.80 -27.26
C ALA A 30 -0.94 16.70 -28.72
N LYS A 31 -1.60 15.84 -29.51
CA LYS A 31 -1.30 15.63 -30.95
C LYS A 31 -1.64 16.85 -31.80
N ARG A 32 -2.77 17.51 -31.51
CA ARG A 32 -3.18 18.72 -32.23
C ARG A 32 -2.20 19.86 -31.98
N ASP A 33 -1.89 20.16 -30.73
CA ASP A 33 -1.09 21.33 -30.37
C ASP A 33 0.39 21.15 -30.72
N SER A 34 0.91 19.92 -30.62
CA SER A 34 2.25 19.59 -31.15
C SER A 34 2.34 19.84 -32.65
N ALA A 35 1.40 19.31 -33.45
CA ALA A 35 1.40 19.52 -34.90
C ALA A 35 1.18 20.99 -35.27
N TRP A 36 0.31 21.70 -34.55
CA TRP A 36 -0.02 23.08 -34.83
C TRP A 36 1.12 24.05 -34.51
N MET A 37 1.82 23.85 -33.38
CA MET A 37 2.92 24.73 -32.95
C MET A 37 4.29 24.31 -33.48
N ALA A 38 4.46 23.06 -33.93
CA ALA A 38 5.71 22.54 -34.48
C ALA A 38 6.37 23.46 -35.53
N PRO A 39 5.66 24.06 -36.50
CA PRO A 39 6.29 24.94 -37.49
C PRO A 39 7.02 26.13 -36.87
N ILE A 40 6.55 26.68 -35.75
CA ILE A 40 7.21 27.79 -35.06
C ILE A 40 8.56 27.33 -34.51
N PHE A 41 8.60 26.18 -33.85
CA PHE A 41 9.82 25.64 -33.25
C PHE A 41 10.81 25.13 -34.31
N GLN A 42 10.32 24.39 -35.30
CA GLN A 42 11.12 23.82 -36.38
C GLN A 42 11.73 24.92 -37.27
N PHE A 43 11.02 26.02 -37.49
CA PHE A 43 11.58 27.19 -38.18
C PHE A 43 12.82 27.75 -37.45
N HIS A 44 12.88 27.63 -36.13
CA HIS A 44 14.02 28.04 -35.30
C HIS A 44 14.99 26.89 -35.00
N GLY A 45 14.87 25.75 -35.68
CA GLY A 45 15.80 24.62 -35.57
C GLY A 45 15.57 23.70 -34.37
N LEU A 46 14.45 23.83 -33.65
CA LEU A 46 14.08 22.93 -32.56
C LEU A 46 13.23 21.76 -33.08
N THR A 47 13.47 20.59 -32.51
CA THR A 47 12.69 19.37 -32.73
C THR A 47 11.50 19.28 -31.79
N VAL A 48 10.37 18.79 -32.32
CA VAL A 48 9.11 18.66 -31.57
C VAL A 48 8.53 17.29 -31.87
N ASP A 49 8.09 16.58 -30.83
CA ASP A 49 7.38 15.31 -30.96
C ASP A 49 6.31 15.17 -29.87
N CYS A 50 5.41 14.20 -30.02
CA CYS A 50 4.37 13.87 -29.05
C CYS A 50 4.41 12.39 -28.69
N ILE A 51 4.53 12.09 -27.39
CA ILE A 51 4.66 10.70 -26.90
C ILE A 51 3.41 9.86 -27.18
N ASP A 52 2.23 10.49 -27.25
CA ASP A 52 0.96 9.81 -27.55
C ASP A 52 0.87 9.31 -29.00
N HIS A 53 1.84 9.60 -29.87
CA HIS A 53 1.97 8.96 -31.19
C HIS A 53 2.64 7.58 -31.14
N HIS A 54 3.35 7.27 -30.06
CA HIS A 54 4.31 6.18 -30.04
C HIS A 54 3.92 5.12 -29.01
N GLN A 55 4.24 3.86 -29.29
CA GLN A 55 3.99 2.80 -28.32
C GLN A 55 4.86 2.98 -27.06
N PRO A 56 4.32 2.76 -25.85
CA PRO A 56 5.09 2.61 -24.62
C PRO A 56 6.37 1.75 -24.77
N ASN A 57 7.46 2.13 -24.09
CA ASN A 57 8.75 1.39 -24.07
C ASN A 57 9.33 1.06 -25.46
N SER A 58 9.06 1.88 -26.47
CA SER A 58 9.61 1.70 -27.82
C SER A 58 10.73 2.68 -28.13
N GLU A 59 11.57 2.35 -29.10
CA GLU A 59 12.59 3.27 -29.63
C GLU A 59 11.99 4.58 -30.14
N ALA A 60 10.77 4.55 -30.68
CA ALA A 60 10.06 5.74 -31.11
C ALA A 60 9.66 6.64 -29.92
N ARG A 61 9.20 6.03 -28.82
CA ARG A 61 8.91 6.74 -27.56
C ARG A 61 10.17 7.39 -26.99
N LYS A 62 11.30 6.68 -27.00
CA LYS A 62 12.60 7.23 -26.59
C LYS A 62 13.04 8.40 -27.47
N LYS A 63 12.83 8.33 -28.79
CA LYS A 63 13.10 9.45 -29.71
C LYS A 63 12.23 10.67 -29.39
N ALA A 64 10.95 10.47 -29.07
CA ALA A 64 10.06 11.57 -28.70
C ALA A 64 10.51 12.32 -27.44
N TYR A 65 11.03 11.61 -26.43
CA TYR A 65 11.64 12.23 -25.25
C TYR A 65 12.97 12.93 -25.52
N ASN A 66 13.68 12.54 -26.58
CA ASN A 66 14.93 13.18 -27.01
C ASN A 66 14.71 14.40 -27.92
N ALA A 67 13.48 14.68 -28.35
CA ALA A 67 13.16 15.95 -29.02
C ALA A 67 13.38 17.14 -28.06
N ASP A 68 13.63 18.34 -28.57
CA ASP A 68 13.82 19.53 -27.73
C ASP A 68 12.55 19.85 -26.93
N ILE A 69 11.40 19.58 -27.56
CA ILE A 69 10.06 19.77 -27.00
C ILE A 69 9.25 18.49 -27.17
N THR A 70 8.69 18.00 -26.06
CA THR A 70 7.89 16.78 -26.00
C THR A 70 6.49 17.12 -25.51
N TYR A 71 5.47 16.87 -26.33
CA TYR A 71 4.06 16.98 -25.94
C TYR A 71 3.57 15.63 -25.41
N GLY A 72 2.67 15.65 -24.43
CA GLY A 72 2.05 14.43 -23.96
C GLY A 72 0.92 14.63 -22.97
N THR A 73 0.21 13.54 -22.67
CA THR A 73 -0.75 13.52 -21.56
C THR A 73 -0.09 13.33 -20.20
N ASN A 74 -0.71 13.85 -19.14
CA ASN A 74 -0.28 13.64 -17.75
C ASN A 74 -0.12 12.15 -17.42
N ASN A 75 -1.07 11.33 -17.85
CA ASN A 75 -1.05 9.88 -17.63
C ASN A 75 0.15 9.23 -18.31
N GLU A 76 0.42 9.54 -19.58
CA GLU A 76 1.53 8.91 -20.31
C GLU A 76 2.90 9.30 -19.73
N PHE A 77 3.12 10.58 -19.39
CA PHE A 77 4.36 10.99 -18.71
C PHE A 77 4.57 10.26 -17.38
N GLY A 78 3.51 10.11 -16.58
CA GLY A 78 3.58 9.40 -15.31
C GLY A 78 3.81 7.90 -15.48
N PHE A 79 3.12 7.25 -16.43
CA PHE A 79 3.31 5.83 -16.71
C PHE A 79 4.66 5.51 -17.34
N ASP A 80 5.20 6.37 -18.21
CA ASP A 80 6.57 6.24 -18.71
C ASP A 80 7.58 6.28 -17.55
N TYR A 81 7.41 7.19 -16.58
CA TYR A 81 8.26 7.25 -15.39
C TYR A 81 8.17 5.99 -14.53
N LEU A 82 6.95 5.49 -14.29
CA LEU A 82 6.75 4.24 -13.54
C LEU A 82 7.37 3.05 -14.27
N ARG A 83 7.22 2.95 -15.60
CA ARG A 83 7.83 1.91 -16.43
C ARG A 83 9.35 1.97 -16.42
N ASP A 84 9.93 3.15 -16.49
CA ASP A 84 11.37 3.37 -16.40
C ASP A 84 11.94 2.90 -15.05
N ASN A 85 11.20 3.06 -13.95
CA ASN A 85 11.61 2.54 -12.63
C ASN A 85 11.46 1.00 -12.49
N MET A 86 10.84 0.34 -13.46
CA MET A 86 10.77 -1.13 -13.55
C MET A 86 11.74 -1.69 -14.61
N ALA A 87 12.49 -0.83 -15.31
CA ALA A 87 13.41 -1.25 -16.37
C ALA A 87 14.59 -2.07 -15.82
N HIS A 88 15.04 -3.06 -16.60
CA HIS A 88 16.16 -3.92 -16.21
C HIS A 88 17.53 -3.31 -16.52
N SER A 89 17.60 -2.40 -17.49
CA SER A 89 18.83 -1.73 -17.86
C SER A 89 18.62 -0.24 -18.15
N PRO A 90 19.65 0.60 -18.00
CA PRO A 90 19.58 2.03 -18.37
C PRO A 90 19.26 2.26 -19.85
N ASN A 91 19.54 1.28 -20.73
CA ASN A 91 19.25 1.40 -22.15
C ASN A 91 17.77 1.27 -22.46
N ASP A 92 17.00 0.62 -21.58
CA ASP A 92 15.55 0.44 -21.73
C ASP A 92 14.75 1.67 -21.29
N LEU A 93 15.41 2.64 -20.66
CA LEU A 93 14.78 3.90 -20.24
C LEU A 93 14.36 4.71 -21.47
N VAL A 94 13.12 5.22 -21.43
CA VAL A 94 12.61 6.12 -22.48
C VAL A 94 12.72 7.59 -22.09
N GLN A 95 12.60 7.93 -20.80
CA GLN A 95 12.72 9.31 -20.32
C GLN A 95 14.19 9.72 -20.15
N ARG A 96 14.41 11.02 -20.26
CA ARG A 96 15.62 11.70 -19.78
C ARG A 96 15.34 12.42 -18.46
N PRO A 97 16.36 12.95 -17.75
CA PRO A 97 16.13 13.72 -16.53
C PRO A 97 15.11 14.85 -16.72
N HIS A 98 14.22 15.04 -15.75
CA HIS A 98 13.15 16.04 -15.83
C HIS A 98 13.71 17.46 -15.70
N HIS A 99 13.63 18.25 -16.76
CA HIS A 99 14.16 19.61 -16.80
C HIS A 99 13.10 20.70 -16.57
N TYR A 100 12.09 20.76 -17.43
CA TYR A 100 11.05 21.78 -17.37
C TYR A 100 9.72 21.24 -17.92
N ALA A 101 8.61 21.56 -17.24
CA ALA A 101 7.28 21.14 -17.65
C ALA A 101 6.30 22.32 -17.61
N ILE A 102 5.46 22.45 -18.64
CA ILE A 102 4.28 23.31 -18.64
C ILE A 102 3.06 22.42 -18.57
N VAL A 103 2.19 22.68 -17.60
CA VAL A 103 0.93 21.94 -17.43
C VAL A 103 -0.22 22.82 -17.92
N ASP A 104 -0.83 22.45 -19.04
CA ASP A 104 -2.11 23.02 -19.46
C ASP A 104 -3.27 22.35 -18.70
N GLU A 105 -4.35 23.09 -18.47
CA GLU A 105 -5.47 22.69 -17.60
C GLU A 105 -4.99 22.22 -16.21
N VAL A 106 -4.19 23.09 -15.56
CA VAL A 106 -3.50 22.82 -14.30
C VAL A 106 -4.42 22.42 -13.15
N ASP A 107 -5.64 22.94 -13.11
CA ASP A 107 -6.67 22.56 -12.15
C ASP A 107 -7.10 21.11 -12.34
N SER A 108 -7.37 20.71 -13.57
CA SER A 108 -7.72 19.33 -13.90
C SER A 108 -6.57 18.37 -13.55
N VAL A 109 -5.34 18.69 -13.94
CA VAL A 109 -4.19 17.79 -13.77
C VAL A 109 -3.67 17.74 -12.33
N LEU A 110 -3.47 18.89 -11.68
CA LEU A 110 -2.80 18.96 -10.36
C LEU A 110 -3.76 18.99 -9.17
N VAL A 111 -5.07 19.12 -9.38
CA VAL A 111 -6.06 19.15 -8.29
C VAL A 111 -7.06 18.01 -8.37
N ASP A 112 -7.63 17.77 -9.55
CA ASP A 112 -8.68 16.76 -9.70
C ASP A 112 -8.08 15.36 -9.94
N ASP A 113 -7.25 15.21 -10.96
CA ASP A 113 -6.62 13.93 -11.32
C ASP A 113 -5.58 13.49 -10.29
N ALA A 114 -4.88 14.43 -9.66
CA ALA A 114 -3.83 14.16 -8.68
C ALA A 114 -4.31 13.39 -7.43
N ARG A 115 -5.63 13.25 -7.22
CA ARG A 115 -6.22 12.47 -6.12
C ARG A 115 -6.18 10.97 -6.36
N THR A 116 -6.04 10.54 -7.61
CA THR A 116 -6.02 9.13 -7.98
C THR A 116 -4.58 8.72 -8.28
N PRO A 117 -3.98 7.75 -7.56
CA PRO A 117 -2.62 7.32 -7.84
C PRO A 117 -2.53 6.63 -9.21
N LEU A 118 -1.44 6.88 -9.94
CA LEU A 118 -1.10 6.13 -11.15
C LEU A 118 -0.56 4.75 -10.75
N ILE A 119 -1.20 3.69 -11.23
CA ILE A 119 -0.88 2.30 -10.87
C ILE A 119 -0.68 1.48 -12.15
N ILE A 120 0.45 0.76 -12.25
CA ILE A 120 0.66 -0.28 -13.25
C ILE A 120 0.26 -1.62 -12.63
N SER A 121 -0.79 -2.23 -13.14
CA SER A 121 -1.19 -3.59 -12.77
C SER A 121 -0.71 -4.60 -13.83
N GLY A 122 -0.09 -5.67 -13.37
CA GLY A 122 0.29 -6.81 -14.21
C GLY A 122 -0.72 -7.95 -14.10
N PRO A 123 -0.85 -8.79 -15.14
CA PRO A 123 -1.63 -10.03 -15.02
C PRO A 123 -1.01 -10.95 -13.98
N ILE A 124 -1.83 -11.60 -13.16
CA ILE A 124 -1.37 -12.57 -12.16
C ILE A 124 -1.21 -13.93 -12.85
N PRO A 125 0.01 -14.51 -12.95
CA PRO A 125 0.24 -15.75 -13.69
C PRO A 125 -0.47 -16.98 -13.10
N GLN A 126 -0.94 -16.92 -11.85
CA GLN A 126 -1.72 -17.96 -11.18
C GLN A 126 -3.01 -17.41 -10.57
N GLY A 127 -3.79 -16.61 -11.32
CA GLY A 127 -5.04 -16.03 -10.82
C GLY A 127 -6.08 -17.04 -10.28
N GLU A 128 -5.98 -18.32 -10.67
CA GLU A 128 -6.85 -19.40 -10.19
C GLU A 128 -6.32 -20.11 -8.93
N ARG A 129 -5.04 -19.96 -8.60
CA ARG A 129 -4.46 -20.59 -7.40
C ARG A 129 -4.72 -19.72 -6.18
N HIS A 130 -5.87 -19.95 -5.57
CA HIS A 130 -6.21 -19.31 -4.31
C HIS A 130 -5.48 -20.00 -3.16
N GLU A 131 -4.26 -19.57 -2.83
CA GLU A 131 -3.53 -20.02 -1.62
C GLU A 131 -4.42 -19.90 -0.37
N PHE A 132 -5.33 -18.93 -0.35
CA PHE A 132 -6.38 -18.82 0.65
C PHE A 132 -7.20 -20.12 0.82
N ASN A 133 -7.63 -20.76 -0.27
CA ASN A 133 -8.43 -21.99 -0.20
C ASN A 133 -7.59 -23.18 0.29
N GLU A 134 -6.30 -23.21 -0.01
CA GLU A 134 -5.38 -24.26 0.47
C GLU A 134 -5.02 -24.07 1.95
N LEU A 135 -4.83 -22.83 2.40
CA LEU A 135 -4.38 -22.49 3.76
C LEU A 135 -5.54 -22.40 4.76
N LYS A 136 -6.74 -21.99 4.32
CA LYS A 136 -7.90 -21.79 5.20
C LYS A 136 -8.22 -23.02 6.05
N PRO A 137 -8.30 -24.26 5.53
CA PRO A 137 -8.59 -25.43 6.36
C PRO A 137 -7.57 -25.63 7.49
N LYS A 138 -6.28 -25.44 7.19
CA LYS A 138 -5.20 -25.58 8.19
C LYS A 138 -5.31 -24.53 9.30
N VAL A 139 -5.63 -23.28 8.93
CA VAL A 139 -5.84 -22.19 9.90
C VAL A 139 -7.11 -22.45 10.72
N ASP A 140 -8.20 -22.89 10.08
CA ASP A 140 -9.47 -23.22 10.74
C ASP A 140 -9.29 -24.34 11.79
N ASP A 141 -8.46 -25.35 11.52
CA ASP A 141 -8.13 -26.42 12.46
C ASP A 141 -7.41 -25.88 13.70
N ILE A 142 -6.38 -25.04 13.54
CA ILE A 142 -5.64 -24.40 14.64
C ILE A 142 -6.60 -23.54 15.49
N VAL A 143 -7.45 -22.74 14.84
CA VAL A 143 -8.46 -21.92 15.51
C VAL A 143 -9.45 -22.77 16.30
N ALA A 144 -9.88 -23.90 15.73
CA ALA A 144 -10.80 -24.82 16.39
C ALA A 144 -10.18 -25.47 17.65
N VAL A 145 -8.93 -25.94 17.56
CA VAL A 145 -8.19 -26.54 18.68
C VAL A 145 -8.01 -25.53 19.81
N GLN A 146 -7.50 -24.33 19.52
CA GLN A 146 -7.32 -23.28 20.52
C GLN A 146 -8.66 -22.87 21.16
N ARG A 147 -9.71 -22.69 20.37
CA ARG A 147 -11.03 -22.30 20.89
C ARG A 147 -11.61 -23.35 21.84
N LYS A 148 -11.44 -24.63 21.53
CA LYS A 148 -11.88 -25.74 22.40
C LYS A 148 -11.13 -25.71 23.73
N TYR A 149 -9.80 -25.58 23.69
CA TYR A 149 -8.97 -25.46 24.89
C TYR A 149 -9.39 -24.25 25.75
N LEU A 150 -9.47 -23.07 25.15
CA LEU A 150 -9.77 -21.84 25.88
C LEU A 150 -11.20 -21.76 26.44
N THR A 151 -12.14 -22.52 25.89
CA THR A 151 -13.48 -22.66 26.49
C THR A 151 -13.40 -23.34 27.85
N GLY A 152 -12.56 -24.37 28.00
CA GLY A 152 -12.31 -25.03 29.28
C GLY A 152 -11.55 -24.12 30.25
N VAL A 153 -10.53 -23.42 29.76
CA VAL A 153 -9.76 -22.45 30.55
C VAL A 153 -10.65 -21.32 31.09
N LEU A 154 -11.58 -20.81 30.28
CA LEU A 154 -12.51 -19.78 30.72
C LEU A 154 -13.44 -20.28 31.83
N ALA A 155 -13.89 -21.54 31.77
CA ALA A 155 -14.72 -22.12 32.82
C ALA A 155 -13.94 -22.25 34.14
N GLU A 156 -12.67 -22.66 34.09
CA GLU A 156 -11.82 -22.76 35.28
C GLU A 156 -11.48 -21.37 35.84
N ALA A 157 -11.17 -20.39 34.98
CA ALA A 157 -10.95 -19.00 35.38
C ALA A 157 -12.14 -18.45 36.18
N LYS A 158 -13.38 -18.68 35.70
CA LYS A 158 -14.61 -18.28 36.40
C LYS A 158 -14.73 -18.93 37.78
N LYS A 159 -14.44 -20.23 37.87
CA LYS A 159 -14.51 -21.00 39.12
C LYS A 159 -13.48 -20.51 40.15
N LEU A 160 -12.24 -20.29 39.72
CA LEU A 160 -11.17 -19.79 40.59
C LEU A 160 -11.47 -18.38 41.11
N ILE A 161 -11.93 -17.48 40.23
CA ILE A 161 -12.32 -16.12 40.61
C ILE A 161 -13.48 -16.15 41.60
N ALA A 162 -14.49 -17.00 41.37
CA ALA A 162 -15.62 -17.16 42.30
C ALA A 162 -15.20 -17.76 43.66
N ALA A 163 -14.14 -18.58 43.69
CA ALA A 163 -13.55 -19.13 44.91
C ALA A 163 -12.61 -18.14 45.63
N GLY A 164 -12.39 -16.94 45.07
CA GLY A 164 -11.51 -15.90 45.64
C GLY A 164 -10.05 -15.99 45.21
N ASP A 165 -9.66 -16.97 44.39
CA ASP A 165 -8.32 -17.07 43.82
C ASP A 165 -8.19 -16.16 42.59
N THR A 166 -7.95 -14.88 42.89
CA THR A 166 -7.75 -13.85 41.87
C THR A 166 -6.42 -13.96 41.13
N LYS A 167 -5.43 -14.65 41.70
CA LYS A 167 -4.10 -14.75 41.08
C LYS A 167 -4.11 -15.77 39.94
N GLU A 168 -4.51 -17.00 40.22
CA GLU A 168 -4.59 -18.04 39.20
C GLU A 168 -5.77 -17.79 38.26
N GLY A 169 -6.92 -17.36 38.81
CA GLY A 169 -8.08 -16.98 38.02
C GLY A 169 -7.80 -15.82 37.04
N GLY A 170 -7.06 -14.81 37.48
CA GLY A 170 -6.61 -13.70 36.64
C GLY A 170 -5.65 -14.15 35.53
N PHE A 171 -4.72 -15.05 35.84
CA PHE A 171 -3.77 -15.61 34.87
C PHE A 171 -4.50 -16.37 33.75
N GLN A 172 -5.42 -17.27 34.10
CA GLN A 172 -6.21 -18.02 33.12
C GLN A 172 -7.14 -17.08 32.32
N LEU A 173 -7.69 -16.05 32.96
CA LEU A 173 -8.50 -15.03 32.28
C LEU A 173 -7.67 -14.25 31.25
N LEU A 174 -6.43 -13.88 31.59
CA LEU A 174 -5.51 -13.19 30.67
C LEU A 174 -5.13 -14.09 29.49
N ARG A 175 -4.86 -15.38 29.71
CA ARG A 175 -4.61 -16.36 28.64
C ARG A 175 -5.79 -16.47 27.68
N VAL A 176 -7.01 -16.54 28.20
CA VAL A 176 -8.23 -16.57 27.37
C VAL A 176 -8.39 -15.27 26.59
N TYR A 177 -8.10 -14.12 27.20
CA TYR A 177 -8.15 -12.83 26.54
C TYR A 177 -7.14 -12.72 25.39
N ARG A 178 -5.91 -13.19 25.58
CA ARG A 178 -4.87 -13.19 24.53
C ARG A 178 -5.16 -14.18 23.39
N GLY A 179 -5.80 -15.32 23.67
CA GLY A 179 -6.09 -16.32 22.63
C GLY A 179 -7.44 -16.19 21.92
N MET A 180 -8.45 -15.57 22.54
CA MET A 180 -9.78 -15.36 21.93
C MET A 180 -10.52 -14.11 22.46
N PRO A 181 -9.97 -12.89 22.30
CA PRO A 181 -10.50 -11.66 22.92
C PRO A 181 -11.94 -11.33 22.50
N LYS A 182 -12.35 -11.71 21.29
CA LYS A 182 -13.69 -11.43 20.72
C LYS A 182 -14.73 -12.52 21.02
N ASN A 183 -14.43 -13.49 21.88
CA ASN A 183 -15.37 -14.54 22.25
C ASN A 183 -16.56 -13.98 23.06
N LYS A 184 -17.80 -14.29 22.66
CA LYS A 184 -19.02 -13.80 23.33
C LYS A 184 -19.11 -14.14 24.83
N ALA A 185 -18.68 -15.34 25.22
CA ALA A 185 -18.73 -15.79 26.62
C ALA A 185 -17.68 -15.07 27.49
N LEU A 186 -16.52 -14.76 26.91
CA LEU A 186 -15.49 -13.93 27.54
C LEU A 186 -15.99 -12.49 27.70
N ILE A 187 -16.49 -11.87 26.63
CA ILE A 187 -17.01 -10.49 26.65
C ILE A 187 -18.09 -10.32 27.72
N LYS A 188 -19.02 -11.29 27.82
CA LYS A 188 -20.06 -11.29 28.85
C LYS A 188 -19.44 -11.33 30.25
N PHE A 189 -18.43 -12.18 30.47
CA PHE A 189 -17.76 -12.31 31.77
C PHE A 189 -16.96 -11.06 32.14
N LEU A 190 -16.26 -10.45 31.17
CA LEU A 190 -15.53 -9.20 31.38
C LEU A 190 -16.45 -8.02 31.73
N SER A 191 -17.76 -8.13 31.44
CA SER A 191 -18.76 -7.12 31.79
C SER A 191 -19.30 -7.27 33.22
N GLU A 192 -18.96 -8.35 33.91
CA GLU A 192 -19.27 -8.54 35.33
C GLU A 192 -18.38 -7.65 36.21
N GLU A 193 -18.89 -7.27 37.39
CA GLU A 193 -18.23 -6.32 38.28
C GLU A 193 -16.83 -6.81 38.70
N GLY A 194 -15.82 -5.94 38.59
CA GLY A 194 -14.44 -6.23 39.00
C GLY A 194 -13.63 -7.12 38.04
N VAL A 195 -14.25 -7.88 37.14
CA VAL A 195 -13.54 -8.86 36.27
C VAL A 195 -12.60 -8.16 35.28
N LYS A 196 -13.05 -7.07 34.64
CA LYS A 196 -12.20 -6.29 33.73
C LYS A 196 -11.01 -5.64 34.46
N GLN A 197 -11.22 -5.17 35.68
CA GLN A 197 -10.14 -4.59 36.50
C GLN A 197 -9.12 -5.67 36.89
N LEU A 198 -9.58 -6.88 37.21
CA LEU A 198 -8.71 -8.02 37.47
C LEU A 198 -7.87 -8.41 36.25
N LEU A 199 -8.48 -8.46 35.06
CA LEU A 199 -7.77 -8.69 33.80
C LEU A 199 -6.67 -7.63 33.60
N GLN A 200 -7.01 -6.35 33.70
CA GLN A 200 -6.05 -5.24 33.53
C GLN A 200 -4.91 -5.29 34.55
N LYS A 201 -5.22 -5.59 35.81
CA LYS A 201 -4.21 -5.74 36.88
C LYS A 201 -3.27 -6.91 36.57
N THR A 202 -3.81 -8.02 36.09
CA THR A 202 -3.02 -9.19 35.72
C THR A 202 -2.17 -8.93 34.49
N GLU A 203 -2.74 -8.31 33.45
CA GLU A 203 -2.02 -7.89 32.24
C GLU A 203 -0.83 -6.99 32.62
N ASN A 204 -1.06 -5.95 33.42
CA ASN A 204 -0.01 -5.05 33.88
C ASN A 204 1.10 -5.78 34.66
N TYR A 205 0.78 -6.85 35.40
CA TYR A 205 1.80 -7.65 36.08
C TYR A 205 2.68 -8.42 35.09
N TYR A 206 2.10 -9.05 34.07
CA TYR A 206 2.86 -9.82 33.08
C TYR A 206 3.55 -8.94 32.02
N MET A 207 3.11 -7.69 31.87
CA MET A 207 3.77 -6.67 31.04
C MET A 207 4.92 -5.96 31.77
N GLN A 208 5.05 -6.11 33.10
CA GLN A 208 6.20 -5.57 33.83
C GLN A 208 7.50 -6.14 33.27
N ASP A 209 8.56 -5.34 33.32
CA ASP A 209 9.88 -5.70 32.79
C ASP A 209 9.87 -6.09 31.31
N ASN A 210 9.17 -5.30 30.49
CA ASN A 210 9.14 -5.45 29.02
C ASN A 210 8.62 -6.83 28.57
N ASN A 211 7.46 -7.24 29.09
CA ASN A 211 6.78 -8.50 28.74
C ASN A 211 7.57 -9.79 29.04
N ARG A 212 8.60 -9.74 29.91
CA ARG A 212 9.45 -10.90 30.22
C ARG A 212 8.68 -12.14 30.66
N GLU A 213 7.58 -11.94 31.38
CA GLU A 213 6.76 -13.01 31.95
C GLU A 213 5.57 -13.40 31.06
N MET A 214 5.28 -12.61 30.01
CA MET A 214 4.18 -12.85 29.07
C MET A 214 4.24 -14.23 28.39
N PRO A 215 5.42 -14.77 28.01
CA PRO A 215 5.50 -16.12 27.45
C PRO A 215 4.88 -17.22 28.33
N LYS A 216 4.78 -17.02 29.65
CA LYS A 216 4.11 -17.98 30.54
C LYS A 216 2.61 -18.03 30.31
N VAL A 217 2.01 -16.87 30.03
CA VAL A 217 0.59 -16.76 29.67
C VAL A 217 0.36 -17.43 28.32
N ASP A 218 1.27 -17.20 27.38
CA ASP A 218 1.13 -17.61 25.97
C ASP A 218 1.57 -19.06 25.69
N ALA A 219 2.27 -19.71 26.63
CA ALA A 219 2.87 -21.05 26.46
C ALA A 219 1.90 -22.16 26.00
N GLU A 220 0.61 -22.03 26.30
CA GLU A 220 -0.44 -22.99 25.92
C GLU A 220 -1.30 -22.54 24.73
N LEU A 221 -1.02 -21.38 24.18
CA LEU A 221 -1.70 -20.85 23.00
C LEU A 221 -0.98 -21.34 21.74
N TYR A 222 -1.76 -21.68 20.71
CA TYR A 222 -1.31 -21.93 19.34
C TYR A 222 -1.14 -20.63 18.55
N TYR A 223 -1.87 -19.58 18.92
CA TYR A 223 -1.69 -18.22 18.41
C TYR A 223 -2.11 -17.19 19.45
N VAL A 224 -1.53 -16.00 19.35
CA VAL A 224 -1.76 -14.87 20.25
C VAL A 224 -2.36 -13.72 19.45
N ILE A 225 -3.34 -13.03 20.04
CA ILE A 225 -3.96 -11.84 19.48
C ILE A 225 -3.64 -10.64 20.36
N GLU A 226 -2.95 -9.66 19.79
CA GLU A 226 -2.65 -8.38 20.43
C GLU A 226 -3.61 -7.30 19.92
N GLU A 227 -4.75 -7.13 20.58
CA GLU A 227 -5.79 -6.15 20.17
C GLU A 227 -5.30 -4.69 20.18
N LYS A 228 -4.27 -4.36 20.98
CA LYS A 228 -3.69 -2.99 20.99
C LYS A 228 -2.95 -2.66 19.70
N ASN A 229 -2.30 -3.65 19.09
CA ASN A 229 -1.48 -3.49 17.89
C ASN A 229 -2.15 -4.05 16.63
N ASN A 230 -3.33 -4.66 16.75
CA ASN A 230 -4.02 -5.41 15.69
C ASN A 230 -3.13 -6.50 15.06
N GLN A 231 -2.35 -7.19 15.89
CA GLN A 231 -1.41 -8.23 15.47
C GLN A 231 -1.90 -9.61 15.90
N ILE A 232 -1.62 -10.61 15.07
CA ILE A 232 -1.85 -12.02 15.37
C ILE A 232 -0.55 -12.76 15.07
N GLU A 233 -0.05 -13.50 16.05
CA GLU A 233 1.20 -14.24 15.94
C GLU A 233 0.93 -15.73 16.21
N LEU A 234 1.45 -16.60 15.35
CA LEU A 234 1.48 -18.04 15.59
C LEU A 234 2.58 -18.34 16.62
N SER A 235 2.30 -19.20 17.59
CA SER A 235 3.32 -19.72 18.51
C SER A 235 4.00 -20.94 17.90
N ASP A 236 5.09 -21.41 18.52
CA ASP A 236 5.77 -22.65 18.12
C ASP A 236 4.79 -23.84 18.06
N LYS A 237 3.85 -23.93 19.02
CA LYS A 237 2.78 -24.95 19.04
C LYS A 237 1.80 -24.85 17.87
N GLY A 238 1.60 -23.65 17.32
CA GLY A 238 0.75 -23.43 16.13
C GLY A 238 1.47 -23.70 14.82
N VAL A 239 2.80 -23.72 14.83
CA VAL A 239 3.64 -24.00 13.66
C VAL A 239 3.89 -25.51 13.50
N GLU A 240 4.06 -26.24 14.61
CA GLU A 240 4.20 -27.70 14.68
C GLU A 240 2.89 -28.46 14.40
#